data_AF-A0AA41WIJ9-F1
#
_entry.id   AF-A0AA41WIJ9-F1
#
_cell.length_a   1.000
_cell.length_b   1.000
_cell.length_c   1.000
_cell.angle_alpha   90.00
_cell.angle_beta   90.00
_cell.angle_gamma   90.00
#
_symmetry.space_group_name_H-M   'P 1'
#
loop_
_entity.id
_entity.type
_entity.pdbx_description
1 polymer ?
#
loop_
_entity_poly.entity_id
_entity_poly.type
_entity_poly.pdbx_seq_one_letter_code
_entity_poly.pdbx_strand_id
1 'polypeptide(L)'
;IQQAIERLYHERRITPVFILDEMHLAKDAFLQDIAILFNFEMDSTNPFVLILAGLPHLQGKLRLNQHRPLDQRIIMRYRMGPLEKEEVAGYIEHRMKQAGAKHPIFTPSALEAIALQSRGWPRVINTLATTCLLYGYQLKKDAIDEEVVRMAAEEMGY
;
A
#
# COMPACT_ATOMS: atom_id res chain seq x y z
N ILE A 1 7.55 12.60 -23.55
CA ILE A 1 6.89 11.44 -22.87
C ILE A 1 5.87 10.79 -23.79
N GLN A 2 4.89 11.54 -24.34
CA GLN A 2 3.87 10.98 -25.25
C GLN A 2 4.44 10.17 -26.44
N GLN A 3 5.38 10.72 -27.20
CA GLN A 3 6.04 9.99 -28.30
C GLN A 3 6.69 8.66 -27.87
N ALA A 4 7.23 8.60 -26.64
CA ALA A 4 7.81 7.38 -26.13
C ALA A 4 6.73 6.34 -25.77
N ILE A 5 5.59 6.79 -25.23
CA ILE A 5 4.43 5.96 -24.94
C ILE A 5 3.85 5.39 -26.24
N GLU A 6 3.64 6.23 -27.26
CA GLU A 6 3.16 5.82 -28.59
C GLU A 6 4.10 4.77 -29.21
N ARG A 7 5.40 5.01 -29.13
CA ARG A 7 6.40 4.05 -29.62
C ARG A 7 6.30 2.70 -28.92
N LEU A 8 6.21 2.68 -27.59
CA LEU A 8 6.06 1.45 -26.82
C LEU A 8 4.77 0.73 -27.19
N TYR A 9 3.67 1.46 -27.29
CA TYR A 9 2.34 0.91 -27.54
C TYR A 9 2.19 0.37 -28.97
N HIS A 10 2.54 1.16 -29.99
CA HIS A 10 2.34 0.80 -31.40
C HIS A 10 3.49 -0.05 -31.96
N GLU A 11 4.76 0.34 -31.77
CA GLU A 11 5.88 -0.40 -32.37
C GLU A 11 6.23 -1.66 -31.59
N ARG A 12 6.17 -1.60 -30.26
CA ARG A 12 6.63 -2.68 -29.39
C ARG A 12 5.50 -3.51 -28.78
N ARG A 13 4.23 -3.10 -28.93
CA ARG A 13 3.05 -3.73 -28.30
C ARG A 13 3.19 -3.87 -26.78
N ILE A 14 3.82 -2.88 -26.15
CA ILE A 14 4.00 -2.78 -24.70
C ILE A 14 3.10 -1.66 -24.19
N THR A 15 2.21 -1.97 -23.25
CA THR A 15 1.42 -0.97 -22.54
C THR A 15 2.18 -0.52 -21.29
N PRO A 16 2.77 0.68 -21.26
CA PRO A 16 3.44 1.19 -20.07
C PRO A 16 2.45 1.43 -18.92
N VAL A 17 2.91 1.15 -17.69
CA VAL A 17 2.18 1.43 -16.45
C VAL A 17 2.97 2.46 -15.66
N PHE A 18 2.36 3.63 -15.43
CA PHE A 18 2.91 4.68 -14.60
C PHE A 18 2.28 4.62 -13.21
N ILE A 19 3.11 4.38 -12.19
CA ILE A 19 2.70 4.40 -10.80
C ILE A 19 3.32 5.64 -10.16
N LEU A 20 2.47 6.59 -9.79
CA LEU A 20 2.89 7.83 -9.15
C LEU A 20 2.47 7.79 -7.69
N ASP A 21 3.43 7.74 -6.79
CA ASP A 21 3.20 7.72 -5.34
C ASP A 21 3.22 9.13 -4.74
N GLU A 22 2.64 9.27 -3.56
CA GLU A 22 2.56 10.53 -2.81
C GLU A 22 1.94 11.71 -3.57
N MET A 23 1.00 11.40 -4.47
CA MET A 23 0.36 12.39 -5.34
C MET A 23 -0.48 13.43 -4.60
N HIS A 24 -0.77 13.20 -3.31
CA HIS A 24 -1.35 14.20 -2.44
C HIS A 24 -0.44 15.46 -2.29
N LEU A 25 0.88 15.30 -2.41
CA LEU A 25 1.89 16.37 -2.38
C LEU A 25 2.09 17.06 -3.74
N ALA A 26 1.61 16.47 -4.84
CA ALA A 26 1.82 16.99 -6.19
C ALA A 26 1.28 18.43 -6.32
N LYS A 27 2.00 19.31 -7.01
CA LYS A 27 1.48 20.66 -7.29
C LYS A 27 0.35 20.60 -8.31
N ASP A 28 -0.53 21.60 -8.29
CA ASP A 28 -1.68 21.64 -9.21
C ASP A 28 -1.25 21.65 -10.68
N ALA A 29 -0.17 22.37 -11.02
CA ALA A 29 0.40 22.37 -12.36
C ALA A 29 0.80 20.96 -12.84
N PHE A 30 1.36 20.14 -11.95
CA PHE A 30 1.74 18.77 -12.30
C PHE A 30 0.53 17.88 -12.58
N LEU A 31 -0.56 18.05 -11.84
CA LEU A 31 -1.82 17.34 -12.11
C LEU A 31 -2.44 17.75 -13.45
N GLN A 32 -2.30 19.03 -13.84
CA GLN A 32 -2.71 19.51 -15.15
C GLN A 32 -1.85 18.92 -16.27
N ASP A 33 -0.53 18.85 -16.08
CA ASP A 33 0.38 18.22 -17.06
C ASP A 33 0.02 16.75 -17.29
N ILE A 34 -0.33 16.01 -16.23
CA ILE A 34 -0.81 14.63 -16.36
C ILE A 34 -2.11 14.57 -17.18
N ALA A 35 -3.04 15.51 -16.97
CA ALA A 35 -4.27 15.55 -17.76
C ALA A 35 -3.98 15.74 -19.26
N ILE A 36 -3.00 16.58 -19.60
CA ILE A 36 -2.55 16.80 -20.99
C ILE A 36 -1.96 15.51 -21.57
N LEU A 37 -1.23 14.72 -20.77
CA LEU A 37 -0.66 13.46 -21.24
C LEU A 37 -1.73 12.50 -21.76
N PHE A 38 -2.94 12.48 -21.22
CA PHE A 38 -4.03 11.60 -21.69
C PHE A 38 -4.60 11.96 -23.06
N ASN A 39 -4.30 13.13 -23.59
CA ASN A 39 -4.80 13.56 -24.91
C ASN A 39 -3.99 12.89 -26.03
N PHE A 40 -4.24 11.60 -26.27
CA PHE A 40 -3.68 10.81 -27.37
C PHE A 40 -4.71 10.64 -28.49
N GLU A 41 -4.30 10.86 -29.74
CA GLU A 41 -5.11 10.60 -30.95
C GLU A 41 -6.62 10.93 -30.85
N MET A 42 -6.96 12.17 -30.44
CA MET A 42 -8.36 12.59 -30.21
C MET A 42 -9.15 11.66 -29.26
N ASP A 43 -8.51 11.18 -28.19
CA ASP A 43 -9.06 10.26 -27.19
C ASP A 43 -9.49 8.87 -27.70
N SER A 44 -9.04 8.48 -28.90
CA SER A 44 -9.42 7.19 -29.52
C SER A 44 -8.63 5.99 -28.98
N THR A 45 -7.49 6.22 -28.34
CA THR A 45 -6.62 5.18 -27.78
C THR A 45 -6.22 5.51 -26.35
N ASN A 46 -6.03 4.48 -25.52
CA ASN A 46 -5.55 4.62 -24.14
C ASN A 46 -4.22 3.87 -24.01
N PRO A 47 -3.10 4.47 -24.46
CA PRO A 47 -1.86 3.75 -24.71
C PRO A 47 -1.06 3.43 -23.45
N PHE A 48 -1.56 3.79 -22.26
CA PHE A 48 -0.90 3.54 -20.98
C PHE A 48 -1.90 3.37 -19.84
N VAL A 49 -1.41 2.83 -18.72
CA VAL A 49 -2.15 2.77 -17.45
C VAL A 49 -1.54 3.76 -16.46
N LEU A 50 -2.37 4.52 -15.76
CA LEU A 50 -1.96 5.41 -14.69
C LEU A 50 -2.53 4.94 -13.35
N ILE A 51 -1.65 4.77 -12.37
CA ILE A 51 -2.01 4.54 -10.97
C ILE A 51 -1.52 5.75 -10.17
N LEU A 52 -2.46 6.46 -9.55
CA LEU A 52 -2.17 7.53 -8.59
C LEU A 52 -2.34 6.99 -7.17
N ALA A 53 -1.26 7.01 -6.39
CA ALA A 53 -1.25 6.60 -5.00
C ALA A 53 -0.95 7.80 -4.07
N GLY A 54 -1.46 7.74 -2.86
CA GLY A 54 -1.27 8.76 -1.84
C GLY A 54 -2.35 8.74 -0.76
N LEU A 55 -2.30 9.71 0.14
CA LEU A 55 -3.25 9.82 1.24
C LEU A 55 -4.67 10.15 0.78
N PRO A 56 -5.72 9.89 1.61
CA PRO A 56 -7.12 10.13 1.25
C PRO A 56 -7.43 11.54 0.75
N HIS A 57 -6.63 12.54 1.14
CA HIS A 57 -6.75 13.94 0.72
C HIS A 57 -6.60 14.12 -0.80
N LEU A 58 -5.87 13.23 -1.47
CA LEU A 58 -5.75 13.20 -2.92
C LEU A 58 -7.12 13.10 -3.62
N GLN A 59 -8.05 12.32 -3.06
CA GLN A 59 -9.39 12.19 -3.63
C GLN A 59 -10.16 13.51 -3.60
N GLY A 60 -10.02 14.27 -2.52
CA GLY A 60 -10.62 15.61 -2.40
C GLY A 60 -9.96 16.60 -3.35
N LYS A 61 -8.64 16.55 -3.46
CA LYS A 61 -7.87 17.40 -4.38
C LYS A 61 -8.28 17.19 -5.85
N LEU A 62 -8.36 15.93 -6.31
CA LEU A 62 -8.74 15.63 -7.70
C LEU A 62 -10.16 16.09 -8.06
N ARG A 63 -11.07 16.15 -7.08
CA ARG A 63 -12.45 16.63 -7.27
C ARG A 63 -12.56 18.17 -7.40
N LEU A 64 -11.48 18.91 -7.19
CA LEU A 64 -11.48 20.36 -7.40
C LEU A 64 -11.71 20.69 -8.88
N ASN A 65 -12.44 21.78 -9.17
CA ASN A 65 -12.83 22.14 -10.54
C ASN A 65 -11.64 22.23 -11.52
N GLN A 66 -10.49 22.74 -11.06
CA GLN A 66 -9.28 22.86 -11.87
C GLN A 66 -8.66 21.51 -12.29
N HIS A 67 -9.00 20.42 -11.59
CA HIS A 67 -8.50 19.06 -11.81
C HIS A 67 -9.53 18.16 -12.51
N ARG A 68 -10.70 18.70 -12.85
CA ARG A 68 -11.79 17.97 -13.52
C ARG A 68 -11.34 17.19 -14.77
N PRO A 69 -10.46 17.70 -15.65
CA PRO A 69 -10.00 16.94 -16.82
C PRO A 69 -9.29 15.64 -16.45
N LEU A 70 -8.45 15.65 -15.40
CA LEU A 70 -7.79 14.43 -14.90
C LEU A 70 -8.79 13.54 -14.15
N ASP A 71 -9.65 14.13 -13.33
CA ASP A 71 -10.65 13.42 -12.52
C ASP A 71 -11.57 12.53 -13.37
N GLN A 72 -11.96 13.02 -14.55
CA GLN A 72 -12.80 12.31 -15.52
C GLN A 72 -12.10 11.10 -16.17
N ARG A 73 -10.77 11.06 -16.21
CA ARG A 73 -10.00 9.92 -16.74
C ARG A 73 -9.83 8.79 -15.73
N ILE A 74 -10.13 9.05 -14.45
CA ILE A 74 -9.98 8.06 -13.36
C ILE A 74 -11.23 7.18 -13.30
N ILE A 75 -11.12 5.98 -13.87
CA ILE A 75 -12.22 4.99 -13.93
C ILE A 75 -12.40 4.17 -12.65
N MET A 76 -11.36 4.06 -11.81
CA MET A 76 -11.37 3.27 -10.58
C MET A 76 -10.78 4.07 -9.44
N ARG A 77 -11.42 3.98 -8.27
CA ARG A 77 -10.92 4.54 -7.01
C ARG A 77 -11.03 3.47 -5.95
N TYR A 78 -9.90 3.17 -5.31
CA TYR A 78 -9.84 2.24 -4.22
C TYR A 78 -9.26 2.94 -3.00
N ARG A 79 -9.85 2.67 -1.82
CA ARG A 79 -9.31 3.10 -0.53
C ARG A 79 -8.89 1.83 0.20
N MET A 80 -7.58 1.69 0.41
CA MET A 80 -7.06 0.56 1.18
C MET A 80 -7.49 0.72 2.65
N GLY A 81 -8.26 -0.25 3.13
CA GLY A 81 -8.66 -0.36 4.53
C GLY A 81 -7.63 -1.17 5.34
N PRO A 82 -7.85 -1.30 6.66
CA PRO A 82 -7.16 -2.32 7.44
C PRO A 82 -7.52 -3.72 6.94
N LEU A 83 -6.66 -4.69 7.25
CA LEU A 83 -6.97 -6.11 7.11
C LEU A 83 -8.02 -6.52 8.14
N GLU A 84 -8.91 -7.43 7.76
CA GLU A 84 -9.82 -8.06 8.72
C GLU A 84 -9.05 -8.94 9.71
N LYS A 85 -9.63 -9.19 10.89
CA LYS A 85 -8.95 -9.94 11.97
C LYS A 85 -8.46 -11.31 11.48
N GLU A 86 -9.26 -11.96 10.63
CA GLU A 86 -9.00 -13.27 10.04
C GLU A 86 -7.86 -13.24 8.99
N GLU A 87 -7.60 -12.07 8.38
CA GLU A 87 -6.55 -11.88 7.38
C GLU A 87 -5.18 -11.60 8.03
N VAL A 88 -5.15 -11.03 9.24
CA VAL A 88 -3.91 -10.65 9.94
C VAL A 88 -2.99 -11.85 10.16
N ALA A 89 -3.53 -12.99 10.58
CA ALA A 89 -2.76 -14.22 10.79
C ALA A 89 -2.07 -14.67 9.49
N GLY A 90 -2.83 -14.73 8.39
CA GLY A 90 -2.31 -15.09 7.07
C GLY A 90 -1.26 -14.10 6.55
N TYR A 91 -1.45 -12.79 6.80
CA TYR A 91 -0.48 -11.75 6.48
C TYR A 91 0.85 -11.94 7.22
N ILE A 92 0.81 -12.17 8.53
CA ILE A 92 2.01 -12.39 9.36
C ILE A 92 2.72 -13.68 8.94
N GLU A 93 1.97 -14.78 8.76
CA GLU A 93 2.53 -16.04 8.30
C GLU A 93 3.22 -15.92 6.94
N HIS A 94 2.59 -15.23 5.99
CA HIS A 94 3.19 -14.99 4.69
C HIS A 94 4.52 -14.23 4.80
N ARG A 95 4.55 -13.17 5.62
CA ARG A 95 5.77 -12.38 5.88
C ARG A 95 6.86 -13.21 6.55
N MET A 96 6.51 -14.07 7.51
CA MET A 96 7.46 -14.98 8.17
C MET A 96 8.03 -16.00 7.18
N LYS A 97 7.19 -16.57 6.30
CA LYS A 97 7.66 -17.47 5.24
C LYS A 97 8.62 -16.77 4.28
N GLN A 98 8.33 -15.53 3.87
CA GLN A 98 9.25 -14.73 3.04
C GLN A 98 10.58 -14.45 3.76
N ALA A 99 10.57 -14.27 5.08
CA ALA A 99 11.76 -14.12 5.90
C ALA A 99 12.53 -15.44 6.14
N GLY A 100 12.03 -16.58 5.64
CA GLY A 100 12.69 -17.89 5.74
C GLY A 100 12.26 -18.76 6.92
N ALA A 101 11.21 -18.38 7.66
CA ALA A 101 10.67 -19.20 8.74
C ALA A 101 10.14 -20.54 8.20
N LYS A 102 10.60 -21.65 8.79
CA LYS A 102 10.19 -23.02 8.42
C LYS A 102 9.10 -23.60 9.32
N HIS A 103 8.83 -22.94 10.43
CA HIS A 103 7.81 -23.29 11.41
C HIS A 103 7.14 -22.01 11.92
N PRO A 104 5.97 -22.10 12.56
CA PRO A 104 5.32 -20.97 13.20
C PRO A 104 6.25 -20.33 14.24
N ILE A 105 6.39 -19.00 14.17
CA ILE A 105 7.15 -18.19 15.15
C ILE A 105 6.21 -17.56 16.16
N PHE A 106 4.98 -17.21 15.74
CA PHE A 106 3.95 -16.63 16.60
C PHE A 106 2.93 -17.69 16.98
N THR A 107 2.53 -17.71 18.26
CA THR A 107 1.41 -18.55 18.71
C THR A 107 0.08 -17.99 18.18
N PRO A 108 -0.99 -18.80 18.13
CA PRO A 108 -2.32 -18.31 17.77
C PRO A 108 -2.79 -17.13 18.65
N SER A 109 -2.53 -17.19 19.96
CA SER A 109 -2.86 -16.09 20.89
C SER A 109 -2.08 -14.81 20.60
N ALA A 110 -0.81 -14.91 20.20
CA ALA A 110 -0.03 -13.74 19.79
C ALA A 110 -0.59 -13.11 18.50
N LEU A 111 -1.00 -13.92 17.52
CA LEU A 111 -1.60 -13.42 16.28
C LEU A 111 -2.93 -12.69 16.56
N GLU A 112 -3.77 -13.21 17.45
CA GLU A 112 -5.00 -12.55 17.87
C GLU A 112 -4.72 -11.22 18.60
N ALA A 113 -3.75 -11.20 19.50
CA ALA A 113 -3.34 -10.00 20.20
C ALA A 113 -2.79 -8.93 19.24
N ILE A 114 -1.97 -9.33 18.26
CA ILE A 114 -1.46 -8.43 17.21
C ILE A 114 -2.63 -7.87 16.37
N ALA A 115 -3.58 -8.71 15.99
CA ALA A 115 -4.75 -8.27 15.21
C ALA A 115 -5.57 -7.21 15.97
N LEU A 116 -5.80 -7.43 17.28
CA LEU A 116 -6.51 -6.49 18.14
C LEU A 116 -5.77 -5.16 18.28
N GLN A 117 -4.48 -5.20 18.63
CA GLN A 117 -3.70 -3.99 18.90
C GLN A 117 -3.41 -3.17 17.64
N SER A 118 -3.13 -3.85 16.53
CA SER A 118 -2.87 -3.17 15.25
C SER A 118 -4.12 -2.63 14.57
N ARG A 119 -5.30 -3.09 14.99
CA ARG A 119 -6.59 -2.85 14.31
C ARG A 119 -6.54 -3.18 12.81
N GLY A 120 -5.73 -4.18 12.44
CA GLY A 120 -5.57 -4.64 11.06
C GLY A 120 -4.66 -3.78 10.16
N TRP A 121 -4.08 -2.68 10.65
CA TRP A 121 -3.24 -1.82 9.81
C TRP A 121 -1.88 -2.47 9.52
N PRO A 122 -1.52 -2.77 8.25
CA PRO A 122 -0.29 -3.51 7.92
C PRO A 122 0.99 -2.88 8.48
N ARG A 123 1.07 -1.54 8.49
CA ARG A 123 2.22 -0.83 9.06
C ARG A 123 2.33 -1.04 10.57
N VAL A 124 1.21 -1.00 11.29
CA VAL A 124 1.20 -1.25 12.74
C VAL A 124 1.48 -2.72 13.03
N ILE A 125 0.90 -3.65 12.25
CA ILE A 125 1.20 -5.09 12.34
C ILE A 125 2.70 -5.32 12.19
N ASN A 126 3.33 -4.76 11.15
CA ASN A 126 4.75 -4.96 10.89
C ASN A 126 5.63 -4.41 12.02
N THR A 127 5.32 -3.21 12.50
CA THR A 127 6.08 -2.57 13.58
C THR A 127 5.96 -3.37 14.87
N LEU A 128 4.73 -3.72 15.28
CA LEU A 128 4.48 -4.54 16.47
C LEU A 128 5.14 -5.92 16.37
N ALA A 129 4.96 -6.62 15.25
CA ALA A 129 5.57 -7.94 15.05
C ALA A 129 7.10 -7.89 15.06
N THR A 130 7.72 -6.85 14.49
CA THR A 130 9.18 -6.68 14.53
C THR A 130 9.67 -6.49 15.95
N THR A 131 9.00 -5.66 16.75
CA THR A 131 9.34 -5.47 18.17
C THR A 131 9.10 -6.73 18.99
N CYS A 132 8.03 -7.48 18.71
CA CYS A 132 7.83 -8.79 19.33
C CYS A 132 9.00 -9.74 19.06
N LEU A 133 9.49 -9.80 17.82
CA LEU A 133 10.63 -10.64 17.46
C LEU A 133 11.91 -10.22 18.20
N LEU A 134 12.14 -8.92 18.38
CA LEU A 134 13.27 -8.39 19.17
C LEU A 134 13.17 -8.80 20.64
N TYR A 135 11.99 -8.65 21.26
CA TYR A 135 11.77 -9.10 22.64
C TYR A 135 11.90 -10.61 22.78
N GLY A 136 11.31 -11.39 21.87
CA GLY A 136 11.44 -12.85 21.87
C GLY A 136 12.89 -13.30 21.81
N TYR A 137 13.71 -12.63 20.99
CA TYR A 137 15.14 -12.87 20.94
C TYR A 137 15.86 -12.52 22.25
N GLN A 138 15.60 -11.34 22.82
CA GLN A 138 16.20 -10.90 24.09
C GLN A 138 15.84 -11.84 25.26
N LEU A 139 14.60 -12.33 25.28
CA LEU A 139 14.09 -13.25 26.30
C LEU A 139 14.40 -14.72 25.99
N LYS A 140 15.06 -15.01 24.87
CA LYS A 140 15.36 -16.38 24.39
C LYS A 140 14.12 -17.28 24.34
N LYS A 141 12.98 -16.74 23.91
CA LYS A 141 11.75 -17.53 23.70
C LYS A 141 11.82 -18.28 22.38
N ASP A 142 11.37 -19.54 22.38
CA ASP A 142 11.25 -20.35 21.16
C ASP A 142 10.07 -19.93 20.27
N ALA A 143 9.06 -19.27 20.85
CA ALA A 143 7.90 -18.72 20.15
C ALA A 143 7.45 -17.40 20.79
N ILE A 144 6.86 -16.53 19.97
CA ILE A 144 6.23 -15.29 20.41
C ILE A 144 4.82 -15.60 20.88
N ASP A 145 4.56 -15.36 22.16
CA ASP A 145 3.26 -15.49 22.80
C ASP A 145 2.61 -14.12 23.08
N GLU A 146 1.39 -14.15 23.58
CA GLU A 146 0.60 -12.96 23.91
C GLU A 146 1.31 -12.02 24.90
N GLU A 147 2.09 -12.56 25.84
CA GLU A 147 2.85 -11.76 26.80
C GLU A 147 3.88 -10.87 26.10
N VAL A 148 4.61 -11.42 25.12
CA VAL A 148 5.56 -10.63 24.31
C VAL A 148 4.85 -9.55 23.50
N VAL A 149 3.67 -9.85 22.97
CA VAL A 149 2.86 -8.85 22.25
C VAL A 149 2.44 -7.72 23.18
N ARG A 150 2.04 -8.01 24.41
CA ARG A 150 1.69 -6.98 25.41
C ARG A 150 2.89 -6.08 25.74
N MET A 151 4.07 -6.67 25.98
CA MET A 151 5.29 -5.90 26.23
C MET A 151 5.64 -4.98 25.05
N ALA A 152 5.55 -5.50 23.82
CA ALA A 152 5.80 -4.72 22.62
C ALA A 152 4.77 -3.60 22.40
N ALA A 153 3.50 -3.84 22.73
CA ALA A 153 2.45 -2.82 22.63
C ALA A 153 2.64 -1.68 23.64
N GLU A 154 3.01 -2.00 24.88
CA GLU A 154 3.28 -1.02 25.95
C GLU A 154 4.44 -0.07 25.57
N GLU A 155 5.53 -0.59 25.00
CA GLU A 155 6.66 0.22 24.53
C GLU A 155 6.24 1.24 23.45
N MET A 156 5.31 0.83 22.58
CA MET A 156 4.85 1.62 21.43
C MET A 156 3.73 2.61 21.77
N GLY A 157 3.20 2.56 23.00
CA GLY A 157 2.08 3.39 23.43
C GLY A 157 0.74 2.99 22.78
N TYR A 158 0.56 1.70 22.48
CA TYR A 158 -0.71 1.14 22.00
C TYR A 158 -1.61 0.66 23.13
#